data_AF-A0A3D4HEN4-F1
#
_entry.id   AF-A0A3D4HEN4-F1
#
_cell.length_a   1.000
_cell.length_b   1.000
_cell.length_c   1.000
_cell.angle_alpha   90.00
_cell.angle_beta   90.00
_cell.angle_gamma   90.00
#
_symmetry.space_group_name_H-M   'P 1'
#
loop_
_entity.id
_entity.type
_entity.pdbx_description
1 polymer ?
#
loop_
_entity_poly.entity_id
_entity_poly.type
_entity_poly.pdbx_seq_one_letter_code
_entity_poly.pdbx_strand_id
1 'polypeptide(L)'
;AQIGSSLRLDFNAKDVFLVMRSTDKPVKISVYVDDVKQYFGKDNQDGEVTIDVDRLYHLITIPQAGRHILRLEFMEGGVEAYAFTFG
;
A
#
# COMPACT_ATOMS: atom_id res chain seq x y z
N ALA A 1 6.20 -10.79 1.61
CA ALA A 1 6.13 -10.66 0.14
C ALA A 1 7.44 -11.13 -0.47
N GLN A 2 7.36 -11.88 -1.57
CA GLN A 2 8.53 -12.29 -2.36
C GLN A 2 8.80 -11.26 -3.47
N ILE A 3 10.03 -11.25 -4.01
CA ILE A 3 10.40 -10.39 -5.14
C ILE A 3 9.45 -10.65 -6.32
N GLY A 4 8.89 -9.59 -6.89
CA GLY A 4 7.97 -9.68 -8.03
C GLY A 4 6.55 -10.13 -7.67
N SER A 5 6.23 -10.27 -6.38
CA SER A 5 4.85 -10.53 -5.96
C SER A 5 3.98 -9.29 -6.04
N SER A 6 2.69 -9.49 -6.26
CA SER A 6 1.69 -8.42 -6.26
C SER A 6 0.53 -8.78 -5.35
N LEU A 7 -0.01 -7.78 -4.65
CA LEU A 7 -1.27 -7.90 -3.90
C LEU A 7 -2.34 -7.07 -4.61
N ARG A 8 -3.51 -7.67 -4.87
CA ARG A 8 -4.69 -6.97 -5.38
C ARG A 8 -5.84 -7.04 -4.39
N LEU A 9 -6.54 -5.94 -4.22
CA LEU A 9 -7.67 -5.81 -3.31
C LEU A 9 -8.77 -4.95 -3.94
N ASP A 10 -9.99 -5.47 -3.98
CA ASP A 10 -11.20 -4.71 -4.24
C ASP A 10 -11.66 -4.09 -2.92
N PHE A 11 -11.78 -2.77 -2.86
CA PHE A 11 -12.18 -2.06 -1.65
C PHE A 11 -13.26 -1.02 -1.96
N ASN A 12 -14.09 -0.73 -0.95
CA ASN A 12 -15.09 0.35 -0.99
C ASN A 12 -14.94 1.22 0.25
N ALA A 13 -14.03 2.19 0.19
CA ALA A 13 -13.67 3.06 1.31
C ALA A 13 -13.07 4.37 0.79
N LYS A 14 -12.90 5.34 1.69
CA LYS A 14 -12.20 6.59 1.37
C LYS A 14 -10.70 6.43 1.61
N ASP A 15 -10.35 5.84 2.74
CA ASP A 15 -8.98 5.67 3.19
C ASP A 15 -8.63 4.19 3.27
N VAL A 16 -7.42 3.84 2.79
CA VAL A 16 -6.89 2.47 2.88
C VAL A 16 -5.57 2.50 3.61
N PHE A 17 -5.46 1.62 4.61
CA PHE A 17 -4.27 1.43 5.40
C PHE A 17 -3.82 -0.02 5.35
N LEU A 18 -2.52 -0.24 5.58
CA LEU A 18 -1.96 -1.58 5.70
C LEU A 18 -0.92 -1.60 6.81
N VAL A 19 -1.07 -2.56 7.73
CA VAL A 19 -0.04 -2.84 8.74
C VAL A 19 1.08 -3.63 8.07
N MET A 20 2.29 -3.07 8.06
CA MET A 20 3.47 -3.68 7.47
C MET A 20 4.70 -3.48 8.34
N ARG A 21 5.67 -4.38 8.17
CA ARG A 21 7.04 -4.19 8.65
C ARG A 21 8.05 -4.61 7.58
N SER A 22 9.23 -4.01 7.63
CA SER A 22 10.41 -4.51 6.93
C SER A 22 11.17 -5.48 7.84
N THR A 23 11.80 -6.50 7.26
CA THR A 23 12.49 -7.54 8.04
C THR A 23 13.97 -7.28 8.27
N ASP A 24 14.60 -6.40 7.48
CA ASP A 24 16.05 -6.19 7.51
C ASP A 24 16.43 -4.74 7.20
N LYS A 25 16.01 -4.24 6.05
CA LYS A 25 16.27 -2.87 5.56
C LYS A 25 14.97 -2.21 5.09
N PRO A 26 14.92 -0.87 4.99
CA PRO A 26 13.78 -0.20 4.36
C PRO A 26 13.52 -0.73 2.95
N VAL A 27 12.25 -1.01 2.64
CA VAL A 27 11.82 -1.52 1.34
C VAL A 27 10.80 -0.58 0.73
N LYS A 28 10.92 -0.32 -0.57
CA LYS A 28 9.92 0.44 -1.32
C LYS A 28 8.94 -0.49 -2.02
N ILE A 29 7.67 -0.12 -2.00
CA ILE A 29 6.61 -0.77 -2.80
C ILE A 29 5.93 0.27 -3.68
N SER A 30 5.45 -0.17 -4.84
CA SER A 30 4.61 0.67 -5.70
C SER A 30 3.13 0.44 -5.41
N VAL A 31 2.35 1.52 -5.39
CA VAL A 31 0.94 1.55 -5.06
C VAL A 31 0.15 2.12 -6.24
N TYR A 32 -0.86 1.38 -6.69
CA TYR A 32 -1.74 1.78 -7.78
C TYR A 32 -3.20 1.66 -7.36
N VAL A 33 -4.03 2.59 -7.81
CA VAL A 33 -5.49 2.50 -7.76
C VAL A 33 -6.00 2.53 -9.18
N ASP A 34 -6.74 1.51 -9.57
CA ASP A 34 -7.24 1.31 -10.93
C ASP A 34 -6.12 1.40 -11.98
N ASP A 35 -4.99 0.74 -11.68
CA ASP A 35 -3.76 0.68 -12.49
C ASP A 35 -3.03 2.01 -12.71
N VAL A 36 -3.44 3.08 -12.00
CA VAL A 36 -2.79 4.39 -12.04
C VAL A 36 -2.22 4.75 -10.67
N LYS A 37 -1.08 5.46 -10.64
CA LYS A 37 -0.53 6.05 -9.41
C LYS A 37 -1.32 7.31 -9.06
N GLN A 38 -2.27 7.20 -8.14
CA GLN A 38 -3.17 8.28 -7.74
C GLN A 38 -3.65 8.12 -6.29
N TYR A 39 -4.35 9.14 -5.79
CA TYR A 39 -5.00 9.14 -4.48
C TYR A 39 -4.05 8.85 -3.31
N PHE A 40 -2.88 9.47 -3.30
CA PHE A 40 -1.83 9.19 -2.33
C PHE A 40 -2.27 9.52 -0.89
N GLY A 41 -2.23 8.52 -0.02
CA GLY A 41 -2.35 8.71 1.42
C GLY A 41 -1.09 9.34 2.02
N LYS A 42 -1.10 9.60 3.33
CA LYS A 42 -0.01 10.32 4.01
C LYS A 42 1.38 9.68 3.82
N ASP A 43 1.45 8.36 3.75
CA ASP A 43 2.71 7.60 3.66
C ASP A 43 3.11 7.26 2.22
N ASN A 44 2.31 7.67 1.25
CA ASN A 44 2.51 7.42 -0.17
C ASN A 44 3.05 8.67 -0.85
N GLN A 45 4.27 8.58 -1.38
CA GLN A 45 4.94 9.66 -2.08
C GLN A 45 5.05 9.27 -3.56
N ASP A 46 4.24 9.91 -4.40
CA ASP A 46 4.20 9.69 -5.86
C ASP A 46 4.01 8.21 -6.27
N GLY A 47 3.17 7.49 -5.52
CA GLY A 47 2.88 6.08 -5.76
C GLY A 47 3.91 5.12 -5.17
N GLU A 48 4.85 5.60 -4.35
CA GLU A 48 5.79 4.78 -3.59
C GLU A 48 5.57 4.90 -2.09
N VAL A 49 5.59 3.77 -1.38
CA VAL A 49 5.58 3.73 0.08
C VAL A 49 6.87 3.08 0.54
N THR A 50 7.55 3.72 1.50
CA THR A 50 8.75 3.16 2.14
C THR A 50 8.35 2.49 3.44
N ILE A 51 8.58 1.18 3.55
CA ILE A 51 8.36 0.37 4.74
C ILE A 51 9.69 0.27 5.49
N ASP A 52 9.76 0.95 6.62
CA ASP A 52 10.97 1.17 7.41
C ASP A 52 10.82 0.74 8.89
N VAL A 53 9.60 0.78 9.42
CA VAL A 53 9.28 0.39 10.80
C VAL A 53 7.98 -0.41 10.86
N ASP A 54 7.74 -1.10 11.97
CA ASP A 54 6.47 -1.80 12.20
C ASP A 54 5.37 -0.81 12.59
N ARG A 55 4.47 -0.50 11.64
CA ARG A 55 3.34 0.41 11.87
C ARG A 55 2.21 0.26 10.86
N LEU A 56 1.14 1.00 11.11
CA LEU A 56 0.07 1.25 10.15
C LEU A 56 0.53 2.30 9.12
N TYR A 57 0.50 1.93 7.84
CA TYR A 57 0.81 2.82 6.72
C TYR A 57 -0.47 3.29 6.04
N HIS A 58 -0.61 4.58 5.84
CA HIS A 58 -1.73 5.20 5.13
C HIS A 58 -1.42 5.27 3.63
N LEU A 59 -1.94 4.30 2.88
CA LEU A 59 -1.58 4.08 1.48
C LEU A 59 -2.34 5.03 0.55
N ILE A 60 -3.65 5.15 0.75
CA ILE A 60 -4.58 5.81 -0.16
C ILE A 60 -5.56 6.71 0.60
N THR A 61 -5.84 7.89 0.04
CA THR A 61 -6.94 8.79 0.41
C THR A 61 -7.66 9.24 -0.85
N ILE A 62 -8.93 8.86 -0.98
CA ILE A 62 -9.80 9.27 -2.10
C ILE A 62 -10.64 10.48 -1.67
N PRO A 63 -10.90 11.46 -2.56
CA PRO A 63 -11.75 12.61 -2.23
C PRO A 63 -13.15 12.21 -1.75
N GLN A 64 -13.72 11.14 -2.33
CA GLN A 64 -15.03 10.59 -2.00
C GLN A 64 -14.93 9.07 -1.92
N ALA A 65 -15.53 8.46 -0.89
CA ALA A 65 -15.57 7.01 -0.76
C ALA A 65 -16.23 6.37 -1.99
N GLY A 66 -15.64 5.27 -2.46
CA GLY A 66 -16.09 4.56 -3.65
C GLY A 66 -15.38 3.23 -3.82
N ARG A 67 -15.83 2.44 -4.80
CA ARG A 67 -15.26 1.13 -5.13
C ARG A 67 -14.11 1.26 -6.10
N HIS A 68 -12.95 0.70 -5.75
CA HIS A 68 -11.73 0.74 -6.56
C HIS A 68 -10.91 -0.54 -6.39
N ILE A 69 -9.93 -0.73 -7.27
CA ILE A 69 -8.95 -1.82 -7.17
C ILE A 69 -7.61 -1.24 -6.73
N LEU A 70 -7.17 -1.64 -5.54
CA LEU A 70 -5.81 -1.43 -5.07
C LEU A 70 -4.89 -2.52 -5.64
N ARG A 71 -3.72 -2.12 -6.12
CA ARG A 71 -2.61 -3.01 -6.48
C ARG A 71 -1.32 -2.56 -5.81
N LEU A 72 -0.67 -3.47 -5.10
CA LEU A 72 0.67 -3.29 -4.53
C LEU A 72 1.67 -4.15 -5.30
N GLU A 73 2.82 -3.59 -5.65
CA GLU A 73 3.94 -4.31 -6.25
C GLU A 73 5.16 -4.29 -5.33
N PHE A 74 5.69 -5.48 -5.05
CA PHE A 74 6.87 -5.68 -4.21
C PHE A 74 8.08 -5.97 -5.09
N MET A 75 8.87 -4.93 -5.37
CA MET A 75 10.08 -5.03 -6.23
C MET A 75 11.24 -5.73 -5.51
N GLU A 76 11.22 -5.72 -4.17
CA GLU A 76 12.18 -6.39 -3.31
C GLU A 76 11.43 -7.27 -2.29
N GLY A 77 12.13 -8.29 -1.77
CA GLY A 77 11.62 -9.08 -0.65
C GLY A 77 11.75 -8.34 0.68
N GLY A 78 11.34 -9.00 1.78
CA GLY A 78 11.56 -8.47 3.12
C GLY A 78 10.48 -7.52 3.63
N VAL A 79 9.29 -7.54 3.02
CA VAL A 79 8.08 -6.92 3.58
C VAL A 79 7.15 -7.99 4.11
N GLU A 80 6.70 -7.84 5.35
CA GLU A 80 5.57 -8.59 5.91
C GLU A 80 4.37 -7.66 6.00
N ALA A 81 3.21 -8.11 5.50
CA ALA A 81 1.95 -7.37 5.52
C ALA A 81 0.91 -8.20 6.27
N TYR A 82 0.17 -7.57 7.18
CA TYR A 82 -0.67 -8.30 8.15
C TYR A 82 -2.16 -8.11 7.93
N ALA A 83 -2.61 -6.86 7.86
CA ALA A 83 -4.03 -6.54 7.80
C ALA A 83 -4.28 -5.21 7.10
N PHE A 84 -5.28 -5.21 6.21
CA PHE A 84 -5.87 -3.98 5.70
C PHE A 84 -6.88 -3.43 6.70
N THR A 85 -6.89 -2.11 6.85
CA THR A 85 -7.96 -1.38 7.53
C THR A 85 -8.44 -0.23 6.66
N PHE A 86 -9.65 0.25 6.92
CA PHE A 86 -10.38 1.17 6.05
C PHE A 86 -11.06 2.28 6.85
N GLY A 87 -11.18 3.46 6.24
CA GLY A 87 -11.81 4.66 6.81
C GLY A 87 -12.62 5.46 5.80
#